data_AF-T0M3Q7-F1
#
_entry.id   AF-T0M3Q7-F1
#
_cell.length_a   1.000
_cell.length_b   1.000
_cell.length_c   1.000
_cell.angle_alpha   90.00
_cell.angle_beta   90.00
_cell.angle_gamma   90.00
#
_symmetry.space_group_name_H-M   'P 1'
#
loop_
_entity.id
_entity.type
_entity.pdbx_description
1 polymer ?
#
loop_
_entity_poly.entity_id
_entity_poly.type
_entity_poly.pdbx_seq_one_letter_code
_entity_poly.pdbx_strand_id
1 'polypeptide(L)'
;MRILCDKCGGSGWIRDENGVLDVCNNCWGLGYVETSSENGLDAQLHVAMSRNSIISILAGMGIYYAIVFFLTRNLKLNFIYTFLLIFFGYYAGIIANGIYLHLHERHLRSEKHSRSS
;
A
#
# COMPACT_ATOMS: atom_id res chain seq x y z
N MET A 1 -9.54 -9.97 -17.08
CA MET A 1 -10.67 -10.89 -17.36
C MET A 1 -10.52 -12.12 -16.48
N ARG A 2 -11.62 -12.77 -16.05
CA ARG A 2 -11.57 -14.01 -15.24
C ARG A 2 -11.68 -15.20 -16.18
N ILE A 3 -10.67 -16.06 -16.18
CA ILE A 3 -10.68 -17.32 -16.94
C ILE A 3 -10.82 -18.46 -15.93
N LEU A 4 -11.59 -19.50 -16.27
CA LEU A 4 -11.64 -20.70 -15.45
C LEU A 4 -10.24 -21.30 -15.31
N CYS A 5 -9.92 -21.84 -14.14
CA CYS A 5 -8.65 -22.49 -13.93
C CYS A 5 -8.65 -23.86 -14.62
N ASP A 6 -7.85 -23.99 -15.68
CA ASP A 6 -7.77 -25.21 -16.49
C ASP A 6 -7.34 -26.45 -15.67
N LYS A 7 -6.58 -26.25 -14.59
CA LYS A 7 -6.05 -27.32 -13.74
C LYS A 7 -7.10 -27.97 -12.84
N CYS A 8 -8.09 -27.20 -12.36
CA CYS A 8 -9.17 -27.72 -11.51
C CYS A 8 -10.55 -27.65 -12.17
N GLY A 9 -10.61 -27.26 -13.45
CA GLY A 9 -11.85 -27.16 -14.23
C GLY A 9 -12.88 -26.22 -13.62
N GLY A 10 -12.47 -25.20 -12.85
CA GLY A 10 -13.40 -24.30 -12.17
C GLY A 10 -13.73 -24.65 -10.71
N SER A 11 -13.38 -25.84 -10.23
CA SER A 11 -13.83 -26.31 -8.92
C SER A 11 -13.08 -25.71 -7.74
N GLY A 12 -11.82 -25.31 -7.94
CA GLY A 12 -10.93 -24.87 -6.86
C GLY A 12 -10.17 -26.01 -6.16
N TRP A 13 -10.45 -27.27 -6.47
CA TRP A 13 -9.89 -28.43 -5.76
C TRP A 13 -9.30 -29.46 -6.74
N ILE A 14 -8.22 -30.11 -6.33
CA ILE A 14 -7.56 -31.19 -7.10
C ILE A 14 -7.31 -32.35 -6.13
N ARG A 15 -7.43 -33.59 -6.60
CA ARG A 15 -7.02 -34.75 -5.81
C ARG A 15 -5.51 -34.94 -5.92
N ASP A 16 -4.84 -35.02 -4.78
CA ASP A 16 -3.42 -35.35 -4.70
C ASP A 16 -3.17 -36.82 -5.10
N GLU A 17 -1.90 -37.20 -5.20
CA GLU A 17 -1.50 -38.57 -5.56
C GLU A 17 -1.93 -39.62 -4.52
N ASN A 18 -2.30 -39.19 -3.31
CA ASN A 18 -2.83 -40.02 -2.24
C ASN A 18 -4.36 -40.10 -2.25
N GLY A 19 -5.02 -39.46 -3.22
CA GLY A 19 -6.48 -39.44 -3.36
C GLY A 19 -7.22 -38.48 -2.43
N VAL A 20 -6.49 -37.64 -1.69
CA VAL A 20 -7.03 -36.63 -0.78
C VAL A 20 -7.37 -35.36 -1.58
N LEU A 21 -8.51 -34.76 -1.25
CA LEU A 21 -8.92 -33.51 -1.88
C LEU A 21 -8.07 -32.36 -1.31
N ASP A 22 -7.26 -31.75 -2.16
CA ASP A 22 -6.40 -30.62 -1.79
C ASP A 22 -6.76 -29.37 -2.61
N VAL A 23 -6.36 -28.21 -2.10
CA VAL A 23 -6.60 -26.93 -2.74
C VAL A 23 -5.82 -26.86 -4.04
N CYS A 24 -6.47 -26.44 -5.12
CA CYS A 24 -5.79 -26.25 -6.39
C CYS A 24 -4.75 -25.13 -6.28
N ASN A 25 -3.46 -25.48 -6.22
CA ASN A 25 -2.35 -24.52 -6.14
C ASN A 25 -2.33 -23.47 -7.26
N ASN A 26 -2.95 -23.76 -8.40
CA ASN A 26 -2.96 -22.85 -9.55
C ASN A 26 -4.00 -21.73 -9.42
N CYS A 27 -5.07 -21.93 -8.63
CA CYS A 27 -6.09 -20.90 -8.38
C CYS A 27 -6.35 -20.65 -6.89
N TRP A 28 -5.57 -21.28 -6.00
CA TRP A 28 -5.66 -21.14 -4.55
C TRP A 28 -7.07 -21.36 -4.00
N GLY A 29 -7.83 -22.29 -4.59
CA GLY A 29 -9.20 -22.59 -4.16
C GLY A 29 -10.29 -21.73 -4.79
N LEU A 30 -9.94 -20.75 -5.62
CA LEU A 30 -10.89 -19.80 -6.20
C LEU A 30 -11.64 -20.34 -7.42
N GLY A 31 -11.09 -21.35 -8.11
CA GLY A 31 -11.68 -21.95 -9.33
C GLY A 31 -11.46 -21.14 -10.61
N TYR A 32 -11.07 -19.88 -10.53
CA TYR A 32 -10.71 -19.03 -11.66
C TYR A 32 -9.36 -18.36 -11.44
N VAL A 33 -8.68 -18.02 -12.52
CA VAL A 33 -7.45 -17.23 -12.50
C VAL A 33 -7.76 -15.88 -13.12
N GLU A 34 -7.42 -14.81 -12.41
CA GLU A 34 -7.47 -13.46 -12.97
C GLU A 34 -6.28 -13.28 -13.89
N THR A 35 -6.51 -13.45 -15.19
CA THR A 35 -5.55 -12.98 -16.19
C THR A 35 -5.73 -11.48 -16.31
N SER A 36 -4.85 -10.74 -15.65
CA SER A 36 -4.62 -9.35 -15.96
C SER A 36 -3.97 -9.29 -17.35
N SER A 37 -4.76 -9.00 -18.38
CA SER A 37 -4.18 -8.37 -19.57
C SER A 37 -3.80 -6.96 -19.13
N GLU A 38 -2.53 -6.63 -19.28
CA GLU A 38 -1.85 -5.44 -18.76
C GLU A 38 -1.59 -5.45 -17.24
N ASN A 39 -0.42 -4.92 -16.88
CA ASN A 39 0.07 -4.62 -15.52
C ASN A 39 1.10 -5.60 -14.94
N GLY A 40 1.97 -6.17 -15.78
CA GLY A 40 3.27 -6.67 -15.33
C GLY A 40 4.24 -5.56 -14.85
N LEU A 41 3.95 -4.29 -15.19
CA LEU A 41 4.76 -3.13 -14.81
C LEU A 41 4.35 -2.53 -13.45
N ASP A 42 3.07 -2.63 -13.05
CA ASP A 42 2.57 -2.03 -11.80
C ASP A 42 3.01 -2.82 -10.56
N ALA A 43 3.11 -4.15 -10.65
CA ALA A 43 3.50 -4.99 -9.51
C ALA A 43 4.96 -4.77 -9.07
N GLN A 44 5.89 -4.51 -10.00
CA GLN A 44 7.28 -4.19 -9.63
C GLN A 44 7.44 -2.75 -9.14
N LEU A 45 6.64 -1.81 -9.66
CA LEU A 45 6.63 -0.42 -9.21
C LEU A 45 6.11 -0.31 -7.77
N HIS A 46 5.09 -1.08 -7.39
CA HIS A 46 4.56 -1.12 -6.02
C HIS A 46 5.59 -1.61 -4.98
N VAL A 47 6.43 -2.59 -5.33
CA VAL A 47 7.46 -3.11 -4.40
C VAL A 47 8.62 -2.11 -4.25
N ALA A 48 9.05 -1.47 -5.34
CA ALA A 48 10.13 -0.47 -5.30
C ALA A 48 9.70 0.86 -4.64
N MET A 49 8.45 1.30 -4.83
CA MET A 49 7.89 2.44 -4.09
C MET A 49 7.78 2.18 -2.59
N SER A 50 7.60 0.91 -2.16
CA SER A 50 7.44 0.60 -0.74
C SER A 50 8.69 0.90 0.10
N ARG A 51 9.91 0.59 -0.37
CA ARG A 51 11.13 0.82 0.44
C ARG A 51 11.46 2.30 0.59
N ASN A 52 11.37 3.08 -0.49
CA ASN A 52 11.67 4.52 -0.42
C ASN A 52 10.59 5.32 0.32
N SER A 53 9.32 4.91 0.25
CA SER A 53 8.26 5.54 1.03
C SER A 53 8.37 5.22 2.52
N ILE A 54 8.77 4.00 2.89
CA ILE A 54 8.98 3.64 4.30
C ILE A 54 10.12 4.47 4.91
N ILE A 55 11.22 4.64 4.19
CA ILE A 55 12.36 5.45 4.67
C ILE A 55 11.97 6.92 4.82
N SER A 56 11.20 7.48 3.87
CA SER A 56 10.76 8.88 3.97
C SER A 56 9.76 9.09 5.11
N ILE A 57 8.88 8.13 5.38
CA ILE A 57 7.96 8.16 6.53
C ILE A 57 8.73 8.08 7.85
N LEU A 58 9.70 7.16 7.98
CA LEU A 58 10.55 7.03 9.17
C LEU A 58 11.39 8.28 9.41
N ALA A 59 12.00 8.84 8.36
CA ALA A 59 12.76 10.07 8.44
C ALA A 59 11.87 11.26 8.85
N GLY A 60 10.66 11.35 8.27
CA GLY A 60 9.67 12.38 8.61
C GLY A 60 9.22 12.29 10.07
N MET A 61 8.93 11.08 10.57
CA MET A 61 8.63 10.87 11.98
C MET A 61 9.80 11.26 12.88
N GLY A 62 11.03 10.87 12.52
CA GLY A 62 12.23 11.21 13.29
C GLY A 62 12.43 12.73 13.42
N ILE A 63 12.32 13.45 12.31
CA ILE A 63 12.42 14.93 12.29
C ILE A 63 11.30 15.55 13.14
N TYR A 64 10.06 15.06 12.99
CA TYR A 64 8.92 15.56 13.73
C TYR A 64 9.11 15.43 15.26
N TYR A 65 9.50 14.24 15.73
CA TYR A 65 9.78 14.03 17.15
C TYR A 65 10.98 14.82 17.65
N ALA A 66 12.02 15.00 16.83
CA ALA A 66 13.16 15.85 17.18
C ALA A 66 12.74 17.32 17.38
N ILE A 67 11.86 17.86 16.53
CA ILE A 67 11.32 19.22 16.66
C ILE A 67 10.46 19.34 17.91
N VAL A 68 9.55 18.37 18.15
CA VAL A 68 8.70 18.36 19.35
C VAL A 68 9.55 18.28 20.62
N PHE A 69 10.59 17.44 20.64
CA PHE A 69 11.51 17.32 21.76
C PHE A 69 12.30 18.62 22.00
N PHE A 70 12.82 19.24 20.93
CA PHE A 70 13.52 20.52 21.01
C PHE A 70 12.61 21.64 21.54
N LEU A 71 11.38 21.75 21.03
CA LEU A 71 10.39 22.71 21.51
C LEU A 71 10.05 22.48 22.98
N THR A 72 9.79 21.24 23.37
CA THR A 72 9.43 20.89 24.75
C THR A 72 10.56 21.23 25.73
N ARG A 73 11.81 20.96 25.34
CA ARG A 73 13.00 21.25 26.16
C ARG A 73 13.26 22.75 26.30
N ASN A 74 13.11 23.55 25.24
CA ASN A 74 13.40 24.98 25.27
C ASN A 74 12.25 25.82 25.86
N LEU A 75 11.01 25.46 25.56
CA LEU A 75 9.83 26.22 25.97
C LEU A 75 9.23 25.75 27.31
N LYS A 76 9.82 24.72 27.94
CA LYS A 76 9.31 24.08 29.16
C LYS A 76 7.80 23.79 29.07
N LEU A 77 7.39 23.25 27.92
CA LEU A 77 5.97 23.00 27.67
C LEU A 77 5.45 21.95 28.65
N ASN A 78 4.29 22.25 29.25
CA ASN A 78 3.58 21.28 30.08
C ASN A 78 3.14 20.08 29.24
N PHE A 79 2.98 18.94 29.93
CA PHE A 79 2.59 17.67 29.33
C PHE A 79 1.37 17.77 28.40
N ILE A 80 0.38 18.60 28.78
CA ILE A 80 -0.82 18.87 27.97
C ILE A 80 -0.48 19.51 26.62
N TYR A 81 0.43 20.48 26.58
CA TYR A 81 0.80 21.13 25.33
C TYR A 81 1.61 20.20 24.42
N THR A 82 2.46 19.36 25.00
CA THR A 82 3.18 18.32 24.25
C THR A 82 2.21 17.31 23.65
N PHE A 83 1.20 16.88 24.41
CA PHE A 83 0.15 15.99 23.91
C PHE A 83 -0.64 16.63 22.76
N LEU A 84 -1.06 17.89 22.90
CA LEU A 84 -1.75 18.61 21.82
C LEU A 84 -0.88 18.74 20.57
N LEU A 85 0.41 19.05 20.72
CA LEU A 85 1.35 19.13 19.59
C LEU A 85 1.42 17.82 18.82
N ILE A 86 1.58 16.70 19.53
CA ILE A 86 1.61 15.34 18.96
C ILE A 86 0.29 15.03 18.25
N PHE A 87 -0.83 15.31 18.91
CA PHE A 87 -2.17 15.03 18.38
C PHE A 87 -2.43 15.84 17.10
N PHE A 88 -2.22 17.16 17.13
CA PHE A 88 -2.41 18.01 15.95
C PHE A 88 -1.45 17.66 14.82
N GLY A 89 -0.18 17.36 15.13
CA GLY A 89 0.79 16.95 14.11
C GLY A 89 0.43 15.62 13.45
N TYR A 90 -0.09 14.66 14.21
CA TYR A 90 -0.57 13.38 13.67
C TYR A 90 -1.75 13.57 12.70
N TYR A 91 -2.77 14.32 13.10
CA TYR A 91 -3.93 14.60 12.24
C TYR A 91 -3.55 15.40 10.99
N ALA A 92 -2.69 16.42 11.14
CA ALA A 92 -2.16 17.16 10.00
C ALA A 92 -1.38 16.26 9.04
N GLY A 93 -0.59 15.32 9.57
CA GLY A 93 0.13 14.32 8.78
C GLY A 93 -0.79 13.38 8.00
N ILE A 94 -1.86 12.88 8.61
CA ILE A 94 -2.86 12.03 7.92
C ILE A 94 -3.52 12.80 6.76
N ILE A 95 -3.97 14.03 7.02
CA ILE A 95 -4.64 14.83 6.00
C ILE A 95 -3.68 15.16 4.86
N ALA A 96 -2.45 15.56 5.17
CA ALA A 96 -1.42 15.85 4.17
C ALA A 96 -1.09 14.61 3.32
N ASN A 97 -1.00 13.43 3.93
CA ASN A 97 -0.71 12.19 3.22
C ASN A 97 -1.89 11.76 2.33
N GLY A 98 -3.13 11.93 2.80
CA GLY A 98 -4.34 11.71 1.99
C GLY A 98 -4.43 12.64 0.78
N ILE A 99 -4.10 13.92 0.95
CA ILE A 99 -4.04 14.89 -0.16
C ILE A 99 -2.93 14.53 -1.14
N TYR A 100 -1.75 14.15 -0.65
CA TYR A 100 -0.63 13.73 -1.47
C TYR A 100 -0.98 12.51 -2.33
N LEU A 101 -1.62 11.49 -1.75
CA LEU A 101 -2.07 10.32 -2.49
C LEU A 101 -3.07 10.69 -3.59
N HIS A 102 -4.03 11.56 -3.27
CA HIS A 102 -5.06 12.00 -4.22
C HIS A 102 -4.46 12.78 -5.40
N LEU A 103 -3.48 13.64 -5.13
CA LEU A 103 -2.75 14.37 -6.17
C LEU A 103 -1.87 13.44 -7.03
N HIS A 104 -1.22 12.47 -6.41
CA HIS A 104 -0.39 11.48 -7.10
C HIS A 104 -1.23 10.60 -8.05
N GLU A 105 -2.40 10.14 -7.60
CA GLU A 105 -3.33 9.40 -8.46
C GLU A 105 -3.83 10.22 -9.65
N ARG A 106 -4.10 11.52 -9.47
CA ARG A 106 -4.51 12.41 -10.56
C ARG A 106 -3.40 12.58 -11.60
N HIS A 107 -2.16 12.75 -11.16
CA HIS A 107 -1.01 12.86 -12.07
C HIS A 107 -0.81 11.60 -12.92
N LEU A 108 -0.86 10.41 -12.31
CA LEU A 108 -0.75 9.14 -13.03
C LEU A 108 -1.88 8.94 -14.05
N ARG A 109 -3.10 9.38 -13.73
CA ARG A 109 -4.26 9.29 -14.64
C ARG A 109 -4.12 10.25 -15.83
N SER A 110 -3.56 11.43 -15.60
CA SER A 110 -3.26 12.42 -16.65
C SER A 110 -2.22 11.90 -17.64
N GLU A 111 -1.12 11.30 -17.16
CA GLU A 111 -0.07 10.75 -18.05
C GLU A 111 -0.56 9.57 -18.89
N LYS A 112 -1.42 8.69 -18.33
CA LYS A 112 -2.02 7.59 -19.11
C LYS A 112 -2.87 8.12 -20.26
N HIS A 113 -3.60 9.23 -20.06
CA HIS A 113 -4.48 9.76 -21.09
C HIS A 113 -3.72 10.45 -22.24
N SER A 114 -2.56 11.07 -21.95
CA SER A 114 -1.71 11.70 -22.97
C SER A 114 -0.88 10.72 -23.81
N ARG A 115 -0.68 9.47 -23.34
CA ARG A 115 0.03 8.43 -24.13
C ARG A 115 -0.89 7.61 -25.03
N SER A 116 -2.20 7.68 -24.84
CA SER A 116 -3.20 6.95 -25.64
C SER A 116 -3.79 7.75 -26.81
N SER A 117 -3.35 8.99 -26.99
CA SER A 117 -3.76 9.93 -28.05
C SER A 117 -2.59 10.22 -28.97
#